data_AF-A0A1V5CVC8-F1
#
_entry.id   AF-A0A1V5CVC8-F1
#
_cell.length_a   1.000
_cell.length_b   1.000
_cell.length_c   1.000
_cell.angle_alpha   90.00
_cell.angle_beta   90.00
_cell.angle_gamma   90.00
#
_symmetry.space_group_name_H-M   'P 1'
#
loop_
_entity.id
_entity.type
_entity.pdbx_description
1 polymer ?
#
loop_
_entity_poly.entity_id
_entity_poly.type
_entity_poly.pdbx_seq_one_letter_code
_entity_poly.pdbx_strand_id
1 'polypeptide(L)'
;MKDLELKDPRLFEMVMEEHKRQIKKWGIQNVHPFAWLAYATEEHGEIAEAIIEFIGGRGPQSAVVKEAIREATLNLKIAEIFLNDIKLHKIIVLCGSSRFVDVMAVCAWLLERDEKTMIMGLHLLPQWYPNVPESHIADHEGCAKEMDELHLRKIDLANEIFIVDCAHYIGESTSNEIEYAQSQRKPVRYFSKDPIGEAVIKMIREDLIREINLQEAFAVGDTDFQKWKKGVWPICRKCGCSNNNACPGGCFWVEDDLCSQCAGGDAK
;
A
#
# COMPACT_ATOMS: atom_id res chain seq x y z
N MET A 1 26.33 3.65 -29.95
CA MET A 1 26.12 2.80 -28.76
C MET A 1 24.61 2.78 -28.49
N LYS A 2 23.98 1.62 -28.27
CA LYS A 2 22.58 1.59 -27.81
C LYS A 2 22.57 2.00 -26.34
N ASP A 3 21.59 2.81 -25.93
CA ASP A 3 21.31 3.00 -24.51
C ASP A 3 21.05 1.61 -23.87
N LEU A 4 21.68 1.33 -22.74
CA LEU A 4 21.67 0.02 -22.11
C LEU A 4 20.79 0.08 -20.86
N GLU A 5 19.68 -0.65 -20.87
CA GLU A 5 18.91 -0.93 -19.66
C GLU A 5 19.72 -1.86 -18.72
N LEU A 6 19.74 -1.55 -17.42
CA LEU A 6 20.33 -2.41 -16.39
C LEU A 6 19.46 -3.65 -16.16
N LYS A 7 19.69 -4.73 -16.91
CA LYS A 7 18.87 -5.96 -16.85
C LYS A 7 19.48 -7.10 -16.03
N ASP A 8 20.79 -7.09 -15.81
CA ASP A 8 21.49 -8.20 -15.16
C ASP A 8 21.59 -7.96 -13.64
N PRO A 9 20.85 -8.73 -12.80
CA PRO A 9 20.86 -8.52 -11.35
C PRO A 9 22.22 -8.80 -10.72
N ARG A 10 23.09 -9.58 -11.38
CA ARG A 10 24.43 -9.91 -10.87
C ARG A 10 25.32 -8.68 -10.71
N LEU A 11 25.07 -7.61 -11.46
CA LEU A 11 25.81 -6.35 -11.32
C LEU A 11 25.67 -5.78 -9.91
N PHE A 12 24.48 -5.87 -9.30
CA PHE A 12 24.26 -5.41 -7.93
C PHE A 12 24.94 -6.32 -6.91
N GLU A 13 24.96 -7.64 -7.14
CA GLU A 13 25.69 -8.59 -6.29
C GLU A 13 27.18 -8.29 -6.28
N MET A 14 27.76 -8.03 -7.47
CA MET A 14 29.18 -7.67 -7.62
C MET A 14 29.54 -6.37 -6.88
N VAL A 15 28.67 -5.36 -6.94
CA VAL A 15 28.82 -4.13 -6.15
C VAL A 15 28.83 -4.41 -4.65
N MET A 16 27.93 -5.29 -4.17
CA MET A 16 27.88 -5.65 -2.75
C MET A 16 29.11 -6.45 -2.30
N GLU A 17 29.65 -7.31 -3.16
CA GLU A 17 30.91 -8.03 -2.92
C GLU A 17 32.10 -7.07 -2.88
N GLU A 18 32.17 -6.13 -3.82
CA GLU A 18 33.20 -5.10 -3.88
C GLU A 18 33.15 -4.18 -2.65
N HIS A 19 31.96 -3.77 -2.22
CA HIS A 19 31.75 -3.05 -0.97
C HIS A 19 32.36 -3.79 0.24
N LYS A 20 32.04 -5.08 0.38
CA LYS A 20 32.58 -5.95 1.45
C LYS A 20 34.11 -6.06 1.36
N ARG A 21 34.65 -6.19 0.15
CA ARG A 21 36.11 -6.23 -0.10
C ARG A 21 36.79 -4.95 0.37
N GLN A 22 36.22 -3.78 0.03
CA GLN A 22 36.75 -2.48 0.44
C GLN A 22 36.72 -2.30 1.95
N ILE A 23 35.62 -2.67 2.62
CA ILE A 23 35.55 -2.66 4.10
C ILE A 23 36.60 -3.59 4.70
N LYS A 24 36.77 -4.80 4.15
CA LYS A 24 37.80 -5.73 4.63
C LYS A 24 39.22 -5.18 4.46
N LYS A 25 39.48 -4.46 3.37
CA LYS A 25 40.82 -3.94 3.04
C LYS A 25 41.16 -2.69 3.85
N TRP A 26 40.22 -1.75 3.95
CA TRP A 26 40.48 -0.41 4.49
C TRP A 26 39.75 -0.12 5.80
N GLY A 27 38.76 -0.92 6.17
CA GLY A 27 37.83 -0.62 7.26
C GLY A 27 36.73 0.34 6.83
N ILE A 28 35.78 0.60 7.75
CA ILE A 28 34.76 1.64 7.55
C ILE A 28 35.46 3.00 7.61
N GLN A 29 35.34 3.77 6.52
CA GLN A 29 35.94 5.10 6.42
C GLN A 29 34.93 6.17 6.82
N ASN A 30 35.36 7.10 7.67
CA ASN A 30 34.59 8.32 7.98
C ASN A 30 35.42 9.54 7.54
N VAL A 31 35.43 9.79 6.24
CA VAL A 31 36.18 10.89 5.62
C VAL A 31 35.24 11.91 5.01
N HIS A 32 35.73 13.14 4.84
CA HIS A 32 34.97 14.24 4.26
C HIS A 32 34.44 13.89 2.85
N PRO A 33 33.25 14.36 2.42
CA PRO A 33 32.72 14.07 1.08
C PRO A 33 33.66 14.39 -0.08
N PHE A 34 34.45 15.47 0.02
CA PHE A 34 35.51 15.78 -0.97
C PHE A 34 36.57 14.69 -1.10
N ALA A 35 36.92 13.97 -0.03
CA ALA A 35 37.85 12.86 -0.11
C ALA A 35 37.23 11.66 -0.85
N TRP A 36 35.96 11.36 -0.58
CA TRP A 36 35.21 10.35 -1.35
C TRP A 36 35.10 10.71 -2.82
N LEU A 37 34.81 11.97 -3.15
CA LEU A 37 34.78 12.46 -4.53
C LEU A 37 36.15 12.30 -5.21
N ALA A 38 37.24 12.58 -4.49
CA ALA A 38 38.59 12.38 -5.03
C ALA A 38 38.86 10.90 -5.33
N TYR A 39 38.47 9.98 -4.44
CA TYR A 39 38.62 8.53 -4.67
C TYR A 39 37.81 8.05 -5.88
N ALA A 40 36.56 8.49 -6.01
CA ALA A 40 35.74 8.17 -7.20
C ALA A 40 36.37 8.76 -8.47
N THR A 41 36.92 9.98 -8.41
CA THR A 41 37.59 10.59 -9.57
C THR A 41 38.83 9.80 -10.01
N GLU A 42 39.62 9.29 -9.06
CA GLU A 42 40.77 8.44 -9.33
C GLU A 42 40.34 7.12 -9.99
N GLU A 43 39.30 6.48 -9.46
CA GLU A 43 38.78 5.20 -9.97
C GLU A 43 38.08 5.34 -11.33
N HIS A 44 37.46 6.49 -11.60
CA HIS A 44 37.00 6.85 -12.93
C HIS A 44 38.15 6.88 -13.95
N GLY A 45 39.34 7.31 -13.52
CA GLY A 45 40.58 7.22 -14.30
C GLY A 45 40.97 5.77 -14.62
N GLU A 46 40.90 4.87 -13.64
CA GLU A 46 41.18 3.43 -13.82
C GLU A 46 40.22 2.79 -14.83
N ILE A 47 38.93 3.19 -14.83
CA ILE A 47 37.97 2.76 -15.85
C ILE A 47 38.38 3.21 -17.24
N ALA A 48 38.73 4.49 -17.38
CA ALA A 48 39.12 5.06 -18.68
C ALA A 48 40.35 4.33 -19.23
N GLU A 49 41.34 4.07 -18.40
CA GLU A 49 42.53 3.28 -18.76
C GLU A 49 42.15 1.85 -19.19
N ALA A 50 41.36 1.14 -18.38
CA ALA A 50 40.93 -0.23 -18.70
C ALA A 50 40.17 -0.32 -20.04
N ILE A 51 39.33 0.67 -20.36
CA ILE A 51 38.62 0.74 -21.65
C ILE A 51 39.61 0.96 -22.79
N ILE A 52 40.56 1.90 -22.64
CA ILE A 52 41.59 2.17 -23.65
C ILE A 52 42.44 0.93 -23.92
N GLU A 53 42.85 0.22 -22.87
CA GLU A 53 43.62 -1.01 -23.00
C GLU A 53 42.83 -2.13 -23.67
N PHE A 54 41.56 -2.31 -23.31
CA PHE A 54 40.69 -3.32 -23.92
C PHE A 54 40.46 -3.05 -25.41
N ILE A 55 40.10 -1.81 -25.77
CA ILE A 55 39.91 -1.40 -27.18
C ILE A 55 41.23 -1.54 -27.96
N GLY A 56 42.35 -1.21 -27.34
CA GLY A 56 43.69 -1.38 -27.90
C GLY A 56 44.18 -2.82 -27.98
N GLY A 57 43.39 -3.82 -27.55
CA GLY A 57 43.75 -5.23 -27.57
C GLY A 57 44.84 -5.64 -26.57
N ARG A 58 45.10 -4.80 -25.56
CA ARG A 58 46.15 -4.99 -24.54
C ARG A 58 45.59 -5.41 -23.18
N GLY A 59 44.31 -5.15 -22.92
CA GLY A 59 43.64 -5.48 -21.66
C GLY A 59 42.45 -6.43 -21.84
N PRO A 60 42.08 -7.21 -20.81
CA PRO A 60 40.91 -8.08 -20.87
C PRO A 60 39.61 -7.30 -20.60
N GLN A 61 38.49 -7.76 -21.16
CA GLN A 61 37.15 -7.19 -20.91
C GLN A 61 36.78 -7.21 -19.42
N SER A 62 37.25 -8.21 -18.67
CA SER A 62 36.99 -8.34 -17.24
C SER A 62 37.60 -7.20 -16.41
N ALA A 63 38.66 -6.54 -16.89
CA ALA A 63 39.22 -5.36 -16.23
C ALA A 63 38.25 -4.18 -16.30
N VAL A 64 37.64 -3.94 -17.46
CA VAL A 64 36.61 -2.90 -17.64
C VAL A 64 35.45 -3.11 -16.67
N VAL A 65 34.93 -4.34 -16.59
CA VAL A 65 33.83 -4.67 -15.69
C VAL A 65 34.25 -4.47 -14.22
N LYS A 66 35.44 -4.91 -13.86
CA LYS A 66 35.97 -4.78 -12.50
C LYS A 66 36.07 -3.32 -12.06
N GLU A 67 36.68 -2.46 -12.87
CA GLU A 67 36.82 -1.04 -12.51
C GLU A 67 35.47 -0.32 -12.53
N ALA A 68 34.57 -0.65 -13.46
CA ALA A 68 33.21 -0.12 -13.47
C ALA A 68 32.43 -0.45 -12.18
N ILE A 69 32.60 -1.65 -11.64
CA ILE A 69 31.98 -2.07 -10.37
C ILE A 69 32.58 -1.32 -9.18
N ARG A 70 33.89 -1.02 -9.18
CA ARG A 70 34.52 -0.22 -8.11
C ARG A 70 33.98 1.18 -8.07
N GLU A 71 33.91 1.84 -9.22
CA GLU A 71 33.36 3.18 -9.35
C GLU A 71 31.89 3.23 -8.94
N ALA A 72 31.07 2.27 -9.40
CA ALA A 72 29.68 2.16 -8.98
C ALA A 72 29.57 2.01 -7.46
N THR A 73 30.45 1.21 -6.84
CA THR A 73 30.49 1.03 -5.39
C THR A 73 30.82 2.33 -4.65
N LEU A 74 31.78 3.13 -5.14
CA LEU A 74 32.14 4.41 -4.55
C LEU A 74 31.03 5.46 -4.70
N ASN A 75 30.44 5.56 -5.89
CA ASN A 75 29.34 6.47 -6.14
C ASN A 75 28.11 6.15 -5.29
N LEU A 76 27.80 4.87 -5.07
CA LEU A 76 26.73 4.47 -4.15
C LEU A 76 27.05 4.78 -2.68
N LYS A 77 28.31 4.68 -2.25
CA LYS A 77 28.73 5.14 -0.91
C LYS A 77 28.61 6.65 -0.76
N ILE A 78 28.95 7.42 -1.80
CA ILE A 78 28.71 8.87 -1.82
C ILE A 78 27.22 9.15 -1.72
N ALA A 79 26.40 8.44 -2.50
CA ALA A 79 24.94 8.57 -2.41
C ALA A 79 24.44 8.28 -1.00
N GLU A 80 24.91 7.21 -0.34
CA GLU A 80 24.55 6.86 1.05
C GLU A 80 24.83 7.99 2.05
N ILE A 81 25.94 8.73 1.89
CA ILE A 81 26.26 9.90 2.74
C ILE A 81 25.14 10.93 2.70
N PHE A 82 24.60 11.20 1.51
CA PHE A 82 23.56 12.21 1.30
C PHE A 82 22.14 11.64 1.30
N LEU A 83 21.97 10.31 1.23
CA LEU A 83 20.66 9.67 1.18
C LEU A 83 19.88 9.93 2.47
N ASN A 84 20.58 9.99 3.61
CA ASN A 84 19.97 10.35 4.88
C ASN A 84 19.40 11.78 4.90
N ASP A 85 19.93 12.68 4.08
CA ASP A 85 19.40 14.04 3.91
C ASP A 85 18.23 14.09 2.91
N ILE A 86 18.04 13.03 2.10
CA ILE A 86 16.92 12.87 1.19
C ILE A 86 15.86 12.02 1.87
N LYS A 87 14.93 12.68 2.57
CA LYS A 87 13.80 11.99 3.19
C LYS A 87 12.81 11.49 2.13
N LEU A 88 13.03 10.27 1.64
CA LEU A 88 12.07 9.55 0.80
C LEU A 88 10.94 9.06 1.70
N HIS A 89 9.75 9.63 1.53
CA HIS A 89 8.56 9.17 2.25
C HIS A 89 7.96 8.01 1.49
N LYS A 90 7.72 6.89 2.19
CA LYS A 90 7.03 5.74 1.63
C LYS A 90 5.61 6.14 1.23
N ILE A 91 5.20 5.79 0.03
CA ILE A 91 3.84 5.99 -0.49
C ILE A 91 3.06 4.70 -0.27
N ILE A 92 1.93 4.79 0.41
CA ILE A 92 0.99 3.69 0.61
C ILE A 92 -0.33 4.04 -0.06
N VAL A 93 -0.89 3.09 -0.81
CA VAL A 93 -2.28 3.21 -1.29
C VAL A 93 -3.20 2.38 -0.40
N LEU A 94 -4.23 3.03 0.13
CA LEU A 94 -5.32 2.37 0.83
C LEU A 94 -6.31 1.79 -0.17
N CYS A 95 -6.44 0.47 -0.15
CA CYS A 95 -7.39 -0.30 -0.94
C CYS A 95 -8.46 -0.86 -0.01
N GLY A 96 -9.72 -0.87 -0.45
CA GLY A 96 -10.83 -1.29 0.40
C GLY A 96 -12.16 -0.85 -0.15
N SER A 97 -13.24 -1.38 0.43
CA SER A 97 -14.58 -0.99 -0.01
C SER A 97 -14.91 0.42 0.43
N SER A 98 -15.51 1.20 -0.48
CA SER A 98 -16.07 2.53 -0.21
C SER A 98 -17.07 2.55 0.98
N ARG A 99 -17.63 1.38 1.35
CA ARG A 99 -18.47 1.17 2.55
C ARG A 99 -17.75 1.39 3.89
N PHE A 100 -16.42 1.46 3.88
CA PHE A 100 -15.58 1.66 5.06
C PHE A 100 -14.67 2.89 4.88
N VAL A 101 -15.07 3.86 4.06
CA VAL A 101 -14.28 5.05 3.74
C VAL A 101 -13.94 5.90 4.98
N ASP A 102 -14.81 5.87 5.99
CA ASP A 102 -14.60 6.44 7.32
C ASP A 102 -13.42 5.77 8.04
N VAL A 103 -13.42 4.44 8.10
CA VAL A 103 -12.32 3.65 8.68
C VAL A 103 -11.03 3.85 7.89
N MET A 104 -11.11 3.88 6.55
CA MET A 104 -9.97 4.17 5.68
C MET A 104 -9.38 5.54 5.99
N ALA A 105 -10.19 6.57 6.24
CA ALA A 105 -9.72 7.90 6.60
C ALA A 105 -8.97 7.91 7.96
N VAL A 106 -9.43 7.13 8.94
CA VAL A 106 -8.71 6.97 10.22
C VAL A 106 -7.39 6.24 10.00
N CYS A 107 -7.37 5.15 9.21
CA CYS A 107 -6.15 4.44 8.85
C CYS A 107 -5.14 5.38 8.16
N ALA A 108 -5.61 6.20 7.21
CA ALA A 108 -4.78 7.18 6.52
C ALA A 108 -4.09 8.10 7.53
N TRP A 109 -4.87 8.70 8.44
CA TRP A 109 -4.36 9.58 9.47
C TRP A 109 -3.30 8.92 10.37
N LEU A 110 -3.55 7.69 10.83
CA LEU A 110 -2.62 6.99 11.72
C LEU A 110 -1.33 6.62 10.99
N LEU A 111 -1.41 6.12 9.76
CA LEU A 111 -0.22 5.82 8.95
C LEU A 111 0.61 7.09 8.68
N GLU A 112 -0.02 8.20 8.28
CA GLU A 112 0.69 9.47 8.06
C GLU A 112 1.34 9.99 9.35
N ARG A 113 0.58 10.03 10.44
CA ARG A 113 1.02 10.60 11.72
C ARG A 113 2.10 9.75 12.37
N ASP A 114 1.93 8.44 12.41
CA ASP A 114 2.75 7.53 13.22
C ASP A 114 3.91 6.94 12.40
N GLU A 115 3.68 6.60 11.13
CA GLU A 115 4.69 5.97 10.26
C GLU A 115 5.37 6.97 9.32
N LYS A 116 4.92 8.24 9.27
CA LYS A 116 5.46 9.29 8.39
C LYS A 116 5.42 8.91 6.91
N THR A 117 4.36 8.21 6.51
CA THR A 117 4.13 7.78 5.13
C THR A 117 3.20 8.75 4.40
N MET A 118 3.30 8.83 3.08
CA MET A 118 2.33 9.55 2.25
C MET A 118 1.20 8.58 1.86
N ILE A 119 -0.06 8.97 2.07
CA ILE A 119 -1.20 8.10 1.80
C ILE A 119 -1.98 8.56 0.57
N MET A 120 -2.34 7.61 -0.27
CA MET A 120 -3.32 7.77 -1.34
C MET A 120 -4.46 6.77 -1.13
N GLY A 121 -5.65 7.05 -1.64
CA GLY A 121 -6.77 6.14 -1.52
C GLY A 121 -8.03 6.65 -2.20
N LEU A 122 -9.17 6.11 -1.78
CA LEU A 122 -10.49 6.63 -2.09
C LEU A 122 -10.72 7.97 -1.36
N HIS A 123 -11.54 8.84 -1.95
CA HIS A 123 -11.88 10.11 -1.33
C HIS A 123 -13.03 9.95 -0.33
N LEU A 124 -12.82 10.44 0.90
CA LEU A 124 -13.91 10.74 1.82
C LEU A 124 -14.46 12.11 1.45
N LEU A 125 -15.70 12.16 0.94
CA LEU A 125 -16.35 13.44 0.66
C LEU A 125 -16.97 14.02 1.95
N PRO A 126 -16.95 15.35 2.11
CA PRO A 126 -17.56 16.00 3.25
C PRO A 126 -19.10 15.89 3.19
N GLN A 127 -19.75 15.92 4.36
CA GLN A 127 -21.22 15.80 4.47
C GLN A 127 -22.00 16.85 3.68
N TRP A 128 -21.40 18.02 3.42
CA TRP A 128 -22.04 19.10 2.65
C TRP A 128 -21.93 18.90 1.13
N TYR A 129 -21.19 17.90 0.65
CA TYR A 129 -21.16 17.59 -0.78
C TYR A 129 -22.57 17.13 -1.21
N PRO A 130 -23.14 17.70 -2.29
CA PRO A 130 -24.54 17.48 -2.62
C PRO A 130 -24.77 16.04 -3.12
N ASN A 131 -25.91 15.46 -2.74
CA ASN A 131 -26.36 14.14 -3.22
C ASN A 131 -25.36 12.98 -2.97
N VAL A 132 -24.57 13.03 -1.89
CA VAL A 132 -23.65 11.93 -1.52
C VAL A 132 -24.44 10.74 -0.99
N PRO A 133 -24.44 9.58 -1.68
CA PRO A 133 -24.80 8.33 -1.03
C PRO A 133 -23.74 7.94 0.01
N GLU A 134 -24.14 7.29 1.09
CA GLU A 134 -23.22 6.86 2.17
C GLU A 134 -22.08 5.95 1.69
N SER A 135 -22.22 5.30 0.53
CA SER A 135 -21.18 4.50 -0.12
C SER A 135 -21.39 4.45 -1.64
N HIS A 136 -20.41 3.93 -2.38
CA HIS A 136 -20.51 3.71 -3.83
C HIS A 136 -20.87 4.95 -4.65
N ILE A 137 -20.28 6.09 -4.28
CA ILE A 137 -20.52 7.37 -4.96
C ILE A 137 -20.16 7.34 -6.44
N ALA A 138 -19.06 6.66 -6.79
CA ALA A 138 -18.61 6.58 -8.17
C ALA A 138 -19.60 5.79 -9.05
N ASP A 139 -20.28 4.78 -8.48
CA ASP A 139 -21.36 4.08 -9.17
C ASP A 139 -22.58 4.98 -9.36
N HIS A 140 -22.95 5.75 -8.33
CA HIS A 140 -24.07 6.68 -8.38
C HIS A 140 -23.85 7.80 -9.41
N GLU A 141 -22.63 8.30 -9.54
CA GLU A 141 -22.25 9.32 -10.52
C GLU A 141 -21.87 8.73 -11.89
N GLY A 142 -21.89 7.40 -12.04
CA GLY A 142 -21.61 6.71 -13.30
C GLY A 142 -20.14 6.76 -13.76
N CYS A 143 -19.20 7.00 -12.82
CA CYS A 143 -17.76 7.14 -13.08
C CYS A 143 -16.90 6.05 -12.39
N ALA A 144 -17.52 4.99 -11.89
CA ALA A 144 -16.84 3.91 -11.15
C ALA A 144 -15.67 3.30 -11.91
N LYS A 145 -15.86 3.04 -13.22
CA LYS A 145 -14.83 2.40 -14.05
C LYS A 145 -13.59 3.28 -14.22
N GLU A 146 -13.78 4.59 -14.45
CA GLU A 146 -12.68 5.54 -14.55
C GLU A 146 -11.96 5.68 -13.19
N MET A 147 -12.71 5.67 -12.08
CA MET A 147 -12.12 5.72 -10.75
C MET A 147 -11.32 4.47 -10.40
N ASP A 148 -11.80 3.29 -10.77
CA ASP A 148 -11.08 2.02 -10.62
C ASP A 148 -9.75 2.06 -11.41
N GLU A 149 -9.77 2.50 -12.67
CA GLU A 149 -8.54 2.62 -13.47
C GLU A 149 -7.54 3.59 -12.82
N LEU A 150 -8.00 4.76 -12.36
CA LEU A 150 -7.13 5.71 -11.65
C LEU A 150 -6.60 5.12 -10.34
N HIS A 151 -7.36 4.27 -9.65
CA HIS A 151 -6.88 3.59 -8.45
C HIS A 151 -5.73 2.63 -8.75
N LEU A 152 -5.79 1.89 -9.86
CA LEU A 152 -4.65 1.07 -10.32
C LEU A 152 -3.41 1.93 -10.63
N ARG A 153 -3.59 3.14 -11.18
CA ARG A 153 -2.48 4.09 -11.39
C ARG A 153 -1.91 4.65 -10.10
N LYS A 154 -2.73 4.84 -9.06
CA LYS A 154 -2.23 5.15 -7.71
C LYS A 154 -1.37 3.99 -7.20
N ILE A 155 -1.80 2.74 -7.41
CA ILE A 155 -1.02 1.56 -7.05
C ILE A 155 0.32 1.56 -7.77
N ASP A 156 0.40 1.88 -9.07
CA ASP A 156 1.66 1.98 -9.83
C ASP A 156 2.70 2.90 -9.15
N LEU A 157 2.26 4.01 -8.56
CA LEU A 157 3.11 4.98 -7.85
C LEU A 157 3.48 4.56 -6.42
N ALA A 158 2.76 3.61 -5.84
CA ALA A 158 2.92 3.23 -4.43
C ALA A 158 4.14 2.35 -4.17
N ASN A 159 4.71 2.44 -2.97
CA ASN A 159 5.68 1.46 -2.50
C ASN A 159 5.01 0.18 -2.00
N GLU A 160 3.78 0.28 -1.48
CA GLU A 160 2.96 -0.84 -1.03
C GLU A 160 1.47 -0.48 -1.07
N ILE A 161 0.61 -1.49 -0.89
CA ILE A 161 -0.82 -1.27 -0.63
C ILE A 161 -1.20 -1.74 0.77
N PHE A 162 -2.15 -1.04 1.38
CA PHE A 162 -2.74 -1.37 2.67
C PHE A 162 -4.23 -1.64 2.50
N ILE A 163 -4.63 -2.90 2.73
CA ILE A 163 -6.00 -3.38 2.55
C ILE A 163 -6.79 -3.13 3.82
N VAL A 164 -7.88 -2.38 3.73
CA VAL A 164 -8.84 -2.19 4.81
C VAL A 164 -9.90 -3.30 4.75
N ASP A 165 -9.52 -4.50 5.21
CA ASP A 165 -10.35 -5.70 5.27
C ASP A 165 -11.18 -5.78 6.57
N CYS A 166 -11.91 -4.70 6.87
CA CYS A 166 -12.77 -4.61 8.05
C CYS A 166 -13.76 -5.77 8.13
N ALA A 167 -13.83 -6.43 9.29
CA ALA A 167 -14.65 -7.63 9.49
C ALA A 167 -14.38 -8.74 8.45
N HIS A 168 -13.15 -8.81 7.93
CA HIS A 168 -12.72 -9.75 6.89
C HIS A 168 -13.47 -9.61 5.56
N TYR A 169 -14.07 -8.44 5.30
CA TYR A 169 -14.73 -8.16 4.03
C TYR A 169 -13.71 -7.72 2.97
N ILE A 170 -13.74 -8.36 1.81
CA ILE A 170 -13.02 -7.94 0.60
C ILE A 170 -14.00 -7.99 -0.56
N GLY A 171 -14.17 -6.86 -1.25
CA GLY A 171 -15.06 -6.75 -2.43
C GLY A 171 -14.36 -7.13 -3.74
N GLU A 172 -15.11 -7.17 -4.83
CA GLU A 172 -14.57 -7.50 -6.17
C GLU A 172 -13.51 -6.49 -6.63
N SER A 173 -13.79 -5.18 -6.58
CA SER A 173 -12.82 -4.13 -6.92
C SER A 173 -11.55 -4.23 -6.05
N THR A 174 -11.70 -4.42 -4.73
CA THR A 174 -10.55 -4.62 -3.83
C THR A 174 -9.77 -5.91 -4.12
N SER A 175 -10.43 -6.99 -4.53
CA SER A 175 -9.76 -8.22 -4.95
C SER A 175 -8.91 -7.98 -6.21
N ASN A 176 -9.46 -7.26 -7.18
CA ASN A 176 -8.74 -6.85 -8.40
C ASN A 176 -7.53 -5.96 -8.06
N GLU A 177 -7.66 -5.03 -7.12
CA GLU A 177 -6.56 -4.18 -6.64
C GLU A 177 -5.43 -5.02 -6.01
N ILE A 178 -5.77 -6.02 -5.20
CA ILE A 178 -4.80 -6.95 -4.58
C ILE A 178 -4.05 -7.74 -5.67
N GLU A 179 -4.78 -8.36 -6.60
CA GLU A 179 -4.19 -9.12 -7.70
C GLU A 179 -3.28 -8.24 -8.57
N TYR A 180 -3.72 -7.02 -8.85
CA TYR A 180 -2.93 -6.06 -9.62
C TYR A 180 -1.63 -5.69 -8.90
N ALA A 181 -1.69 -5.31 -7.62
CA ALA A 181 -0.49 -4.97 -6.86
C ALA A 181 0.50 -6.15 -6.75
N GLN A 182 -0.02 -7.37 -6.57
CA GLN A 182 0.80 -8.58 -6.58
C GLN A 182 1.48 -8.80 -7.94
N SER A 183 0.78 -8.54 -9.06
CA SER A 183 1.36 -8.60 -10.41
C SER A 183 2.50 -7.57 -10.59
N GLN A 184 2.39 -6.41 -9.94
CA GLN A 184 3.42 -5.36 -9.90
C GLN A 184 4.50 -5.62 -8.84
N ARG A 185 4.46 -6.77 -8.15
CA ARG A 185 5.37 -7.15 -7.05
C ARG A 185 5.38 -6.15 -5.88
N LYS A 186 4.24 -5.49 -5.64
CA LYS A 186 4.07 -4.57 -4.52
C LYS A 186 3.66 -5.35 -3.27
N PRO A 187 4.26 -5.06 -2.10
CA PRO A 187 3.83 -5.66 -0.84
C PRO A 187 2.36 -5.34 -0.54
N VAL A 188 1.67 -6.31 0.07
CA VAL A 188 0.26 -6.18 0.48
C VAL A 188 0.17 -6.33 2.00
N ARG A 189 -0.27 -5.27 2.67
CA ARG A 189 -0.45 -5.20 4.12
C ARG A 189 -1.95 -5.21 4.44
N TYR A 190 -2.37 -5.89 5.50
CA TYR A 190 -3.80 -6.09 5.81
C TYR A 190 -4.16 -5.49 7.16
N PHE A 191 -5.21 -4.67 7.20
CA PHE A 191 -5.77 -4.05 8.40
C PHE A 191 -6.01 -5.06 9.53
N SER A 192 -6.60 -6.22 9.22
CA SER A 192 -6.92 -7.26 10.20
C SER A 192 -5.70 -7.90 10.88
N LYS A 193 -4.49 -7.68 10.34
CA LYS A 193 -3.23 -8.24 10.82
C LYS A 193 -2.23 -7.15 11.22
N ASP A 194 -2.71 -5.93 11.41
CA ASP A 194 -1.86 -4.76 11.57
C ASP A 194 -2.11 -3.99 12.87
N PRO A 195 -1.05 -3.48 13.54
CA PRO A 195 -1.21 -2.63 14.72
C PRO A 195 -2.08 -1.38 14.48
N ILE A 196 -2.08 -0.84 13.25
CA ILE A 196 -2.99 0.27 12.88
C ILE A 196 -4.43 -0.20 12.97
N GLY A 197 -4.75 -1.38 12.47
CA GLY A 197 -6.10 -1.95 12.57
C GLY A 197 -6.53 -2.21 14.00
N GLU A 198 -5.63 -2.73 14.83
CA GLU A 198 -5.87 -2.88 16.27
C GLU A 198 -6.15 -1.54 16.95
N ALA A 199 -5.37 -0.51 16.64
CA ALA A 199 -5.53 0.83 17.19
C ALA A 199 -6.88 1.45 16.78
N VAL A 200 -7.27 1.33 15.51
CA VAL A 200 -8.58 1.81 15.03
C VAL A 200 -9.72 1.07 15.71
N ILE A 201 -9.64 -0.27 15.81
CA ILE A 201 -10.65 -1.07 16.52
C ILE A 201 -10.75 -0.62 17.99
N LYS A 202 -9.63 -0.32 18.64
CA LYS A 202 -9.63 0.18 20.01
C LYS A 202 -10.29 1.56 20.13
N MET A 203 -10.00 2.49 19.23
CA MET A 203 -10.65 3.82 19.20
C MET A 203 -12.17 3.70 19.04
N ILE A 204 -12.60 2.86 18.09
CA ILE A 204 -14.02 2.57 17.88
C ILE A 204 -14.66 2.01 19.15
N ARG A 205 -13.99 1.08 19.85
CA ARG A 205 -14.49 0.51 21.11
C ARG A 205 -14.51 1.54 22.25
N GLU A 206 -13.53 2.43 22.33
CA GLU A 206 -13.47 3.48 23.35
C GLU A 206 -14.55 4.54 23.16
N ASP A 207 -14.85 4.92 21.92
CA ASP A 207 -15.99 5.80 21.61
C ASP A 207 -17.33 5.12 21.92
N LEU A 208 -17.46 3.81 21.65
CA LEU A 208 -18.62 3.02 22.08
C LEU A 208 -18.79 3.06 23.62
N ILE A 209 -17.69 2.94 24.38
CA ILE A 209 -17.69 3.03 25.85
C ILE A 209 -18.05 4.44 26.33
N ARG A 210 -17.66 5.49 25.59
CA ARG A 210 -18.03 6.89 25.90
C ARG A 210 -19.50 7.18 25.62
N GLU A 211 -20.07 6.63 24.54
CA GLU A 211 -21.50 6.75 24.23
C GLU A 211 -22.37 5.96 25.22
N ILE A 212 -21.90 4.79 25.67
CA ILE A 212 -22.61 3.96 26.69
C ILE A 212 -22.54 4.59 28.09
N ASN A 213 -21.58 5.49 28.35
CA ASN A 213 -21.42 6.19 29.63
C ASN A 213 -22.43 7.32 29.88
N LEU A 214 -23.55 7.37 29.14
CA LEU A 214 -24.67 8.25 29.48
C LEU A 214 -25.75 7.61 30.35
N GLN A 215 -25.88 6.29 30.53
CA GLN A 215 -26.72 5.77 31.64
C GLN A 215 -26.35 4.42 32.31
N GLU A 216 -25.87 3.35 31.68
CA GLU A 216 -25.80 2.05 32.40
C GLU A 216 -24.70 1.11 31.89
N ALA A 217 -23.71 0.80 32.74
CA ALA A 217 -22.62 -0.11 32.43
C ALA A 217 -22.36 -1.10 33.57
N PHE A 218 -23.25 -2.07 33.80
CA PHE A 218 -22.91 -3.31 34.51
C PHE A 218 -23.90 -4.42 34.15
N ALA A 219 -23.62 -5.16 33.07
CA ALA A 219 -23.92 -6.60 32.88
C ALA A 219 -23.95 -6.97 31.39
N VAL A 220 -22.84 -7.36 30.76
CA VAL A 220 -22.90 -8.24 29.57
C VAL A 220 -21.63 -9.08 29.44
N GLY A 221 -21.81 -10.39 29.25
CA GLY A 221 -20.77 -11.35 28.86
C GLY A 221 -20.54 -11.42 27.35
N ASP A 222 -19.74 -12.41 26.96
CA ASP A 222 -18.99 -12.65 25.70
C ASP A 222 -19.73 -12.65 24.32
N THR A 223 -20.79 -11.87 24.10
CA THR A 223 -21.64 -11.96 22.88
C THR A 223 -21.83 -10.67 22.07
N ASP A 224 -20.89 -9.73 22.08
CA ASP A 224 -21.19 -8.33 21.69
C ASP A 224 -20.46 -7.77 20.44
N PHE A 225 -20.11 -8.63 19.47
CA PHE A 225 -19.68 -8.13 18.14
C PHE A 225 -20.85 -7.98 17.13
N GLN A 226 -22.03 -8.53 17.42
CA GLN A 226 -23.22 -8.46 16.55
C GLN A 226 -24.09 -7.20 16.76
N LYS A 227 -23.85 -6.41 17.82
CA LYS A 227 -24.40 -5.04 17.99
C LYS A 227 -23.70 -3.99 17.11
N TRP A 228 -22.64 -4.38 16.39
CA TRP A 228 -21.60 -3.50 15.84
C TRP A 228 -21.97 -2.68 14.60
N LYS A 229 -23.05 -2.97 13.85
CA LYS A 229 -23.35 -2.15 12.66
C LYS A 229 -24.80 -1.83 12.36
N LYS A 230 -25.73 -2.18 13.26
CA LYS A 230 -27.16 -1.95 13.12
C LYS A 230 -27.77 -2.47 14.45
N GLY A 231 -28.79 -1.90 15.06
CA GLY A 231 -30.06 -1.71 14.38
C GLY A 231 -30.28 -2.80 13.33
N VAL A 232 -29.93 -4.08 13.58
CA VAL A 232 -29.89 -5.28 12.69
C VAL A 232 -29.98 -5.04 11.17
N TRP A 233 -28.93 -5.36 10.37
CA TRP A 233 -29.10 -5.37 8.91
C TRP A 233 -30.17 -6.42 8.59
N PRO A 234 -31.28 -6.01 7.95
CA PRO A 234 -32.43 -6.87 7.81
C PRO A 234 -32.03 -8.08 7.00
N ILE A 235 -32.44 -9.24 7.50
CA ILE A 235 -32.42 -10.49 6.77
C ILE A 235 -33.86 -10.76 6.43
N CYS A 236 -34.13 -11.08 5.17
CA CYS A 236 -35.49 -11.35 4.74
C CYS A 236 -35.98 -12.60 5.48
N ARG A 237 -37.04 -12.44 6.26
CA ARG A 237 -37.67 -13.51 7.05
C ARG A 237 -38.10 -14.72 6.22
N LYS A 238 -38.21 -14.59 4.89
CA LYS A 238 -38.56 -15.67 3.96
C LYS A 238 -37.34 -16.31 3.28
N CYS A 239 -36.52 -15.54 2.57
CA CYS A 239 -35.46 -16.10 1.72
C CYS A 239 -34.05 -16.00 2.31
N GLY A 240 -33.88 -15.34 3.45
CA GLY A 240 -32.57 -15.14 4.06
C GLY A 240 -31.66 -14.17 3.31
N CYS A 241 -32.15 -13.48 2.27
CA CYS A 241 -31.35 -12.47 1.57
C CYS A 241 -31.01 -11.33 2.52
N SER A 242 -29.85 -10.71 2.30
CA SER A 242 -29.35 -9.58 3.08
C SER A 242 -28.75 -8.52 2.16
N ASN A 243 -28.34 -7.39 2.71
CA ASN A 243 -27.63 -6.35 1.95
C ASN A 243 -26.31 -6.82 1.30
N ASN A 244 -25.75 -7.94 1.77
CA ASN A 244 -24.51 -8.51 1.24
C ASN A 244 -24.74 -9.80 0.43
N ASN A 245 -25.98 -10.29 0.37
CA ASN A 245 -26.36 -11.49 -0.36
C ASN A 245 -27.80 -11.35 -0.86
N ALA A 246 -27.98 -10.58 -1.93
CA ALA A 246 -29.30 -10.29 -2.50
C ALA A 246 -29.89 -11.52 -3.23
N CYS A 247 -31.20 -11.51 -3.46
CA CYS A 247 -31.84 -12.51 -4.33
C CYS A 247 -31.24 -12.49 -5.74
N PRO A 248 -31.25 -13.62 -6.48
CA PRO A 248 -30.88 -13.65 -7.90
C PRO A 248 -31.68 -12.62 -8.70
N GLY A 249 -30.99 -11.72 -9.42
CA GLY A 249 -31.62 -10.59 -10.14
C GLY A 249 -31.85 -9.32 -9.30
N GLY A 250 -31.49 -9.32 -8.01
CA GLY A 250 -31.61 -8.18 -7.10
C GLY A 250 -32.95 -8.11 -6.36
N CYS A 251 -32.93 -7.51 -5.17
CA CYS A 251 -34.10 -7.24 -4.35
C CYS A 251 -33.89 -5.99 -3.47
N PHE A 252 -34.96 -5.38 -3.00
CA PHE A 252 -34.94 -4.24 -2.07
C PHE A 252 -35.90 -4.51 -0.89
N TRP A 253 -35.82 -3.74 0.18
CA TRP A 253 -36.64 -3.93 1.39
C TRP A 253 -38.03 -3.31 1.23
N VAL A 254 -39.06 -4.06 1.57
CA VAL A 254 -40.47 -3.60 1.64
C VAL A 254 -40.88 -3.38 3.09
N GLU A 255 -40.34 -4.19 4.02
CA GLU A 255 -40.49 -4.05 5.47
C GLU A 255 -39.13 -4.27 6.15
N ASP A 256 -39.07 -4.03 7.46
CA ASP A 256 -37.87 -4.15 8.30
C ASP A 256 -37.23 -5.54 8.31
N ASP A 257 -37.93 -6.57 7.84
CA ASP A 257 -37.41 -7.92 7.68
C ASP A 257 -38.01 -8.65 6.45
N LEU A 258 -38.47 -7.92 5.42
CA LEU A 258 -39.04 -8.51 4.19
C LEU A 258 -38.54 -7.84 2.91
N CYS A 259 -38.01 -8.63 1.97
CA CYS A 259 -37.60 -8.13 0.66
C CYS A 259 -38.72 -8.15 -0.40
N SER A 260 -38.57 -7.37 -1.46
CA SER A 260 -39.55 -7.16 -2.51
C SER A 260 -39.90 -8.41 -3.31
N GLN A 261 -38.93 -9.29 -3.52
CA GLN A 261 -39.16 -10.62 -4.14
C GLN A 261 -40.09 -11.49 -3.28
N CYS A 262 -39.97 -11.39 -1.96
CA CYS A 262 -40.73 -12.17 -1.00
C CYS A 262 -42.08 -11.53 -0.62
N ALA A 263 -42.25 -10.24 -0.88
CA ALA A 263 -43.48 -9.49 -0.66
C ALA A 263 -44.52 -9.70 -1.77
N GLY A 264 -44.08 -9.91 -3.02
CA GLY A 264 -44.96 -10.16 -4.17
C GLY A 264 -45.19 -11.65 -4.50
N GLY A 265 -44.47 -12.56 -3.86
CA GLY A 265 -44.57 -14.01 -4.08
C GLY A 265 -45.38 -14.71 -3.00
N ASP A 266 -46.63 -15.05 -3.32
CA ASP A 266 -47.27 -16.21 -2.70
C ASP A 266 -46.40 -17.43 -2.98
N ALA A 267 -46.14 -18.25 -1.96
CA ALA A 267 -45.27 -19.40 -2.07
C ALA A 267 -45.73 -20.33 -3.21
N LYS A 268 -44.97 -20.33 -4.31
CA LYS A 268 -44.70 -21.43 -5.25
C LYS A 268 -43.51 -21.08 -6.13
#